data_AF-A0A8J6G4X9-F1
#
_entry.id   AF-A0A8J6G4X9-F1
#
_cell.length_a   1.000
_cell.length_b   1.000
_cell.length_c   1.000
_cell.angle_alpha   90.00
_cell.angle_beta   90.00
_cell.angle_gamma   90.00
#
_symmetry.space_group_name_H-M   'P 1'
#
loop_
_entity.id
_entity.type
_entity.pdbx_description
1 polymer ?
#
loop_
_entity_poly.entity_id
_entity_poly.type
_entity_poly.pdbx_seq_one_letter_code
_entity_poly.pdbx_strand_id
1 'polypeptide(L)'
;MRLPCEVEVLSRHLPVLGLKSRGKGVRAVVSLCQAPRAEPGGRACLLVSTMKDKRGTRYELKENIEQLFNKFVDEGKATVRLKEPAVDICLSKANPGNLKSLLSAVRMAHRGCDVNIPLSTLTPAKTSEFENLKTKMVITSQKDYPLSKSFPCSLEHLQVSHCRLARVDMRMLCLKNLRKLDLSHNCIKRLPATIGDLTHLQELNLSDNHLESFSVSLCQSTLQKSLQSLDISKNKLRALPVQFCQFRELMNLTLSDNELIQLPFKIGQLKNLRFLAAARNKLTKLPCEFKMLSLEYLDLFGNIFEKPEVLPIVKLQVPLTLLEFSARAVLSHR
;
A
#
# COMPACT_ATOMS: atom_id res chain seq x y z
N MET A 1 8.64 24.65 -17.43
CA MET A 1 8.19 23.40 -16.77
C MET A 1 9.09 23.08 -15.59
N ARG A 2 8.53 22.76 -14.41
CA ARG A 2 9.25 22.37 -13.19
C ARG A 2 8.77 21.01 -12.71
N LEU A 3 9.70 20.12 -12.37
CA LEU A 3 9.42 18.77 -11.89
C LEU A 3 10.10 18.55 -10.54
N PRO A 4 9.35 18.54 -9.42
CA PRO A 4 9.91 18.14 -8.14
C PRO A 4 10.12 16.62 -8.13
N CYS A 5 11.33 16.19 -7.82
CA CYS A 5 11.71 14.77 -7.75
C CYS A 5 12.93 14.56 -6.84
N GLU A 6 13.31 13.31 -6.62
CA GLU A 6 14.63 12.97 -6.09
C GLU A 6 15.59 12.80 -7.26
N VAL A 7 16.70 13.54 -7.19
CA VAL A 7 17.74 13.53 -8.22
C VAL A 7 19.03 13.01 -7.63
N GLU A 8 19.61 12.02 -8.27
CA GLU A 8 20.95 11.55 -8.00
C GLU A 8 21.80 11.82 -9.24
N VAL A 9 22.87 12.60 -9.08
CA VAL A 9 23.83 12.89 -10.15
C VAL A 9 25.04 12.00 -9.95
N LEU A 10 25.21 11.01 -10.82
CA LEU A 10 26.32 10.07 -10.78
C LEU A 10 27.39 10.50 -11.78
N SER A 11 28.58 10.86 -11.29
CA SER A 11 29.73 11.09 -12.18
C SER A 11 30.34 9.76 -12.62
N ARG A 12 30.48 9.57 -13.93
CA ARG A 12 31.07 8.36 -14.52
C ARG A 12 32.59 8.26 -14.30
N HIS A 13 33.22 9.32 -13.77
CA HIS A 13 34.66 9.34 -13.47
C HIS A 13 34.97 8.84 -12.04
N LEU A 14 33.98 8.81 -11.14
CA LEU A 14 34.17 8.38 -9.75
C LEU A 14 34.61 6.91 -9.61
N PRO A 15 34.04 5.94 -10.37
CA PRO A 15 34.49 4.54 -10.30
C PRO A 15 35.94 4.36 -10.72
N VAL A 16 36.41 5.14 -11.70
CA VAL A 16 37.81 5.11 -12.20
C VAL A 16 38.79 5.63 -11.14
N LEU A 17 38.34 6.53 -10.27
CA LEU A 17 39.12 7.09 -9.17
C LEU A 17 39.02 6.28 -7.86
N GLY A 18 38.37 5.11 -7.88
CA GLY A 18 38.17 4.26 -6.70
C GLY A 18 37.19 4.84 -5.66
N LEU A 19 36.45 5.90 -6.02
CA LEU A 19 35.50 6.58 -5.14
C LEU A 19 34.07 6.10 -5.39
N LYS A 20 33.34 5.75 -4.33
CA LYS A 20 31.90 5.43 -4.42
C LYS A 20 31.08 6.71 -4.30
N SER A 21 30.06 6.88 -5.14
CA SER A 21 29.10 7.96 -4.94
C SER A 21 28.35 7.75 -3.61
N ARG A 22 28.01 8.85 -2.94
CA ARG A 22 27.08 8.79 -1.81
C ARG A 22 25.69 8.52 -2.40
N GLY A 23 25.30 7.26 -2.45
CA GLY A 23 24.09 6.74 -3.10
C GLY A 23 22.75 7.17 -2.50
N LYS A 24 22.60 8.44 -2.13
CA LYS A 24 21.36 9.01 -1.61
C LYS A 24 20.93 10.16 -2.51
N GLY A 25 19.92 9.90 -3.34
CA GLY A 25 19.27 10.92 -4.16
C GLY A 25 18.85 12.13 -3.31
N VAL A 26 19.13 13.33 -3.82
CA VAL A 26 18.83 14.59 -3.15
C VAL A 26 17.53 15.15 -3.71
N ARG A 27 16.69 15.69 -2.83
CA ARG A 27 15.47 16.40 -3.23
C ARG A 27 15.81 17.60 -4.10
N ALA A 28 15.28 17.61 -5.33
CA ALA A 28 15.56 18.65 -6.30
C ALA A 28 14.34 18.99 -7.14
N VAL A 29 14.37 20.18 -7.74
CA VAL A 29 13.42 20.61 -8.77
C VAL A 29 14.17 20.67 -10.08
N VAL A 30 13.75 19.82 -11.03
CA VAL A 30 14.31 19.79 -12.37
C VAL A 30 13.47 20.68 -13.27
N SER A 31 14.10 21.66 -13.89
CA SER A 31 13.45 22.63 -14.78
C SER A 31 14.09 22.59 -16.15
N LEU A 32 13.27 22.69 -17.20
CA LEU A 32 13.77 22.95 -18.54
C LEU A 32 13.80 24.47 -18.75
N CYS A 33 14.98 25.02 -19.04
CA CYS A 33 15.21 26.45 -19.23
C CYS A 33 15.82 26.72 -20.61
N GLN A 34 15.60 27.93 -21.13
CA GLN A 34 16.28 28.43 -22.32
C GLN A 34 17.12 29.65 -21.91
N ALA A 35 18.34 29.75 -22.43
CA ALA A 35 19.21 30.88 -22.13
C ALA A 35 18.55 32.21 -22.57
N PRO A 36 18.77 33.33 -21.83
CA PRO A 36 18.23 34.64 -22.22
C PRO A 36 18.75 35.05 -23.61
N ARG A 37 17.89 35.76 -24.36
CA ARG A 37 17.97 36.15 -25.78
C ARG A 37 19.17 37.04 -26.21
N ALA A 38 20.36 36.87 -25.63
CA ALA A 38 21.55 37.65 -26.00
C ALA A 38 22.48 36.93 -27.00
N GLU A 39 22.23 35.66 -27.34
CA GLU A 39 23.05 34.89 -28.28
C GLU A 39 22.15 34.23 -29.34
N PRO A 40 22.49 34.28 -30.64
CA PRO A 40 21.67 33.69 -31.70
C PRO A 40 21.78 32.15 -31.64
N GLY A 41 20.74 31.51 -31.10
CA GLY A 41 20.65 30.04 -30.98
C GLY A 41 20.38 29.58 -29.57
N GLY A 42 19.24 29.99 -28.99
CA GLY A 42 18.88 29.78 -27.59
C GLY A 42 19.02 28.32 -27.15
N ARG A 43 20.14 28.00 -26.50
CA ARG A 43 20.47 26.65 -26.04
C ARG A 43 19.53 26.24 -24.91
N ALA A 44 18.86 25.11 -25.07
CA ALA A 44 18.03 24.52 -24.03
C ALA A 44 18.92 23.82 -22.99
N CYS A 45 18.67 24.10 -21.71
CA CYS A 45 19.40 23.52 -20.59
C CYS A 45 18.45 22.89 -19.56
N LEU A 46 18.94 21.84 -18.92
CA LEU A 46 18.31 21.21 -17.76
C LEU A 46 18.90 21.85 -16.50
N LEU A 47 18.06 22.47 -15.70
CA LEU A 47 18.43 23.07 -14.42
C LEU A 47 18.00 22.15 -13.28
N VAL A 48 18.96 21.67 -12.49
CA VAL A 48 18.71 20.87 -11.28
C VAL A 48 18.92 21.76 -10.07
N SER A 49 17.84 22.22 -9.44
CA SER A 49 17.90 23.05 -8.23
C SER A 49 17.68 22.21 -6.98
N THR A 50 18.49 22.38 -5.94
CA THR A 50 18.35 21.65 -4.66
C THR A 50 18.09 22.64 -3.52
N MET A 51 17.71 22.15 -2.33
CA MET A 51 17.56 23.02 -1.15
C MET A 51 18.88 23.71 -0.74
N LYS A 52 20.02 23.05 -0.99
CA LYS A 52 21.36 23.59 -0.70
C LYS A 52 21.83 24.56 -1.79
N ASP A 53 21.46 24.29 -3.03
CA ASP A 53 21.78 25.11 -4.19
C ASP A 53 20.49 25.53 -4.92
N LYS A 54 19.92 26.66 -4.47
CA LYS A 54 18.71 27.26 -5.05
C LYS A 54 18.94 27.87 -6.44
N ARG A 55 20.20 28.14 -6.82
CA ARG A 55 20.55 28.65 -8.15
C ARG A 55 20.59 27.51 -9.18
N GLY A 56 20.88 26.30 -8.70
CA GLY A 56 20.81 25.06 -9.43
C GLY A 56 21.97 24.84 -10.40
N THR A 57 22.29 23.58 -10.62
CA THR A 57 23.31 23.17 -11.59
C THR A 57 22.70 23.06 -12.98
N ARG A 58 23.36 23.64 -13.99
CA ARG A 58 22.90 23.67 -15.38
C ARG A 58 23.60 22.59 -16.19
N TYR A 59 22.83 21.88 -17.01
CA TYR A 59 23.34 20.90 -17.96
C TYR A 59 22.83 21.24 -19.36
N GLU A 60 23.72 21.40 -20.32
CA GLU A 60 23.33 21.64 -21.71
C GLU A 60 22.72 20.38 -22.32
N LEU A 61 21.66 20.52 -23.12
CA LEU A 61 20.97 19.36 -23.71
C LEU A 61 21.20 19.19 -25.21
N LYS A 62 21.51 20.27 -25.92
CA LYS A 62 21.73 20.26 -27.37
C LYS A 62 22.90 19.34 -27.71
N GLU A 63 22.64 18.28 -28.48
CA GLU A 63 23.63 17.26 -28.91
C GLU A 63 24.41 16.53 -27.79
N ASN A 64 24.07 16.81 -26.54
CA ASN A 64 24.81 16.40 -25.36
C ASN A 64 24.18 15.21 -24.59
N ILE A 65 23.06 14.69 -25.08
CA ILE A 65 22.45 13.48 -24.52
C ILE A 65 23.04 12.27 -25.23
N GLU A 66 23.61 11.35 -24.46
CA GLU A 66 24.12 10.07 -24.98
C GLU A 66 22.99 9.03 -25.01
N GLN A 67 22.22 8.94 -23.93
CA GLN A 67 21.13 7.97 -23.80
C GLN A 67 20.03 8.44 -22.83
N LEU A 68 18.78 8.11 -23.12
CA LEU A 68 17.63 8.33 -22.25
C LEU A 68 17.05 6.99 -21.82
N PHE A 69 17.15 6.66 -20.54
CA PHE A 69 16.56 5.47 -19.97
C PHE A 69 15.15 5.78 -19.45
N ASN A 70 14.15 5.26 -20.16
CA ASN A 70 12.74 5.53 -19.92
C ASN A 70 11.91 4.26 -19.57
N LYS A 71 12.57 3.13 -19.27
CA LYS A 71 11.91 1.84 -19.01
C LYS A 71 10.94 1.87 -17.82
N PHE A 72 11.21 2.71 -16.82
CA PHE A 72 10.47 2.78 -15.56
C PHE A 72 9.73 4.12 -15.36
N VAL A 73 9.39 4.80 -16.46
CA VAL A 73 8.72 6.12 -16.38
C VAL A 73 7.35 6.04 -15.73
N ASP A 74 6.64 4.93 -15.91
CA ASP A 74 5.35 4.69 -15.25
C ASP A 74 5.50 4.49 -13.72
N GLU A 75 6.68 4.10 -13.25
CA GLU A 75 7.04 4.07 -11.82
C GLU A 75 7.61 5.42 -11.33
N GLY A 76 7.67 6.44 -12.18
CA GLY A 76 8.23 7.75 -11.85
C GLY A 76 9.76 7.78 -11.80
N LYS A 77 10.44 6.87 -12.53
CA LYS A 77 11.90 6.78 -12.63
C LYS A 77 12.38 7.00 -14.06
N ALA A 78 13.45 7.76 -14.24
CA ALA A 78 14.13 7.91 -15.52
C ALA A 78 15.59 8.31 -15.32
N THR A 79 16.46 7.97 -16.26
CA THR A 79 17.86 8.41 -16.23
C THR A 79 18.19 9.13 -17.52
N VAL A 80 18.76 10.33 -17.39
CA VAL A 80 19.31 11.12 -18.50
C VAL A 80 20.82 11.01 -18.45
N ARG A 81 21.42 10.35 -19.44
CA ARG A 81 22.88 10.24 -19.58
C ARG A 81 23.41 11.35 -20.47
N LEU A 82 24.32 12.15 -19.94
CA LEU A 82 24.95 13.26 -20.64
C LEU A 82 26.37 12.91 -21.07
N LYS A 83 26.79 13.44 -22.23
CA LYS A 83 28.17 13.33 -22.73
C LYS A 83 29.09 14.23 -21.91
N GLU A 84 28.73 15.50 -21.75
CA GLU A 84 29.52 16.51 -21.04
C GLU A 84 28.67 17.38 -20.07
N PRO A 85 28.99 17.42 -18.76
CA PRO A 85 29.89 16.51 -18.08
C PRO A 85 29.37 15.06 -18.17
N ALA A 86 30.27 14.09 -18.12
CA ALA A 86 29.94 12.66 -18.23
C ALA A 86 29.22 12.15 -16.96
N VAL A 87 27.95 12.55 -16.81
CA VAL A 87 27.12 12.27 -15.65
C VAL A 87 25.82 11.57 -16.06
N ASP A 88 25.35 10.69 -15.19
CA ASP A 88 24.02 10.08 -15.25
C ASP A 88 23.12 10.82 -14.25
N ILE A 89 22.11 11.53 -14.74
CA ILE A 89 21.10 12.22 -13.91
C ILE A 89 19.93 11.25 -13.71
N CYS A 90 19.89 10.61 -12.55
CA CYS A 90 18.84 9.68 -12.16
C CYS A 90 17.71 10.44 -11.47
N LEU A 91 16.52 10.42 -12.08
CA LEU A 91 15.28 10.97 -11.57
C LEU A 91 14.46 9.85 -10.93
N SER A 92 13.97 10.08 -9.71
CA SER A 92 13.11 9.15 -8.99
C SER A 92 12.00 9.87 -8.23
N LYS A 93 10.91 9.16 -7.91
CA LYS A 93 9.72 9.69 -7.22
C LYS A 93 9.08 10.89 -7.93
N ALA A 94 9.19 10.95 -9.26
CA ALA A 94 8.54 11.97 -10.08
C ALA A 94 7.10 11.55 -10.43
N ASN A 95 6.21 12.53 -10.66
CA ASN A 95 4.89 12.23 -11.24
C ASN A 95 5.05 11.68 -12.67
N PRO A 96 4.55 10.47 -13.01
CA PRO A 96 4.72 9.86 -14.34
C PRO A 96 4.24 10.73 -15.50
N GLY A 97 3.13 11.46 -15.35
CA GLY A 97 2.58 12.33 -16.39
C GLY A 97 3.53 13.49 -16.70
N ASN A 98 3.97 14.21 -15.66
CA ASN A 98 4.93 15.30 -15.81
C ASN A 98 6.31 14.78 -16.24
N LEU A 99 6.70 13.58 -15.83
CA LEU A 99 7.95 12.97 -16.26
C LEU A 99 7.94 12.65 -17.76
N LYS A 100 6.84 12.10 -18.30
CA LYS A 100 6.68 11.87 -19.75
C LYS A 100 6.76 13.17 -20.54
N SER A 101 6.07 14.21 -20.08
CA SER A 101 6.11 15.54 -20.70
C SER A 101 7.53 16.13 -20.66
N LEU A 102 8.26 15.97 -19.55
CA LEU A 102 9.63 16.46 -19.41
C LEU A 102 10.59 15.70 -20.35
N LEU A 103 10.50 14.37 -20.39
CA LEU A 103 11.35 13.55 -21.27
C LEU A 103 11.08 13.82 -22.76
N SER A 104 9.82 14.07 -23.13
CA SER A 104 9.46 14.53 -24.48
C SER A 104 10.15 15.86 -24.82
N ALA A 105 10.06 16.83 -23.91
CA ALA A 105 10.69 18.13 -24.08
C ALA A 105 12.23 18.04 -24.15
N VAL A 106 12.84 17.17 -23.34
CA VAL A 106 14.28 16.89 -23.35
C VAL A 106 14.72 16.27 -24.69
N ARG A 107 13.92 15.36 -25.28
CA ARG A 107 14.19 14.81 -26.62
C ARG A 107 14.13 15.87 -27.72
N MET A 108 13.15 16.77 -27.65
CA MET A 108 13.06 17.89 -28.59
C MET A 108 14.25 18.85 -28.45
N ALA A 109 14.62 19.19 -27.21
CA ALA A 109 15.76 20.04 -26.90
C ALA A 109 17.09 19.45 -27.42
N HIS A 110 17.26 18.13 -27.33
CA HIS A 110 18.44 17.45 -27.86
C HIS A 110 18.57 17.56 -29.39
N ARG A 111 17.44 17.51 -30.11
CA ARG A 111 17.37 17.60 -31.58
C ARG A 111 17.47 19.04 -32.11
N GLY A 112 17.58 20.03 -31.24
CA GLY A 112 17.66 21.44 -31.63
C GLY A 112 16.34 22.05 -32.11
N CYS A 113 15.20 21.39 -31.88
CA CYS A 113 13.89 21.95 -32.20
C CYS A 113 13.44 22.95 -31.13
N ASP A 114 12.87 24.08 -31.55
CA ASP A 114 12.30 25.07 -30.64
C ASP A 114 11.20 24.45 -29.76
N VAL A 115 11.38 24.56 -28.45
CA VAL A 115 10.48 23.99 -27.47
C VAL A 115 9.28 24.93 -27.31
N ASN A 116 8.20 24.68 -28.07
CA ASN A 116 6.91 25.40 -28.00
C ASN A 116 6.10 25.14 -26.70
N ILE A 117 6.77 24.80 -25.59
CA ILE A 117 6.15 24.60 -24.27
C ILE A 117 6.43 25.86 -23.45
N PRO A 118 5.52 26.35 -22.58
CA PRO A 118 5.79 27.51 -21.72
C PRO A 118 7.06 27.28 -20.88
N LEU A 119 8.16 27.84 -21.36
CA LEU A 119 9.46 27.79 -20.74
C LEU A 119 9.38 28.72 -19.53
N SER A 120 9.56 28.14 -18.35
CA SER A 120 9.54 28.91 -17.11
C SER A 120 10.77 29.82 -17.10
N THR A 121 10.53 31.13 -17.10
CA THR A 121 11.53 32.16 -16.83
C THR A 121 12.33 31.79 -15.59
N LEU A 122 13.62 32.11 -15.61
CA LEU A 122 14.70 31.88 -14.62
C LEU A 122 14.42 32.47 -13.22
N THR A 123 13.20 32.30 -12.69
CA THR A 123 12.90 32.60 -11.31
C THR A 123 13.44 31.47 -10.43
N PRO A 124 14.13 31.77 -9.32
CA PRO A 124 14.57 30.76 -8.36
C PRO A 124 13.39 29.88 -7.93
N ALA A 125 13.63 28.58 -7.74
CA ALA A 125 12.61 27.66 -7.24
C ALA A 125 12.08 28.18 -5.89
N LYS A 126 10.76 28.33 -5.78
CA LYS A 126 10.12 28.81 -4.54
C LYS A 126 10.25 27.71 -3.48
N THR A 127 10.35 28.09 -2.20
CA THR A 127 10.45 27.14 -1.08
C THR A 127 9.33 26.09 -1.09
N SER A 128 8.14 26.45 -1.59
CA SER A 128 6.97 25.57 -1.79
C SER A 128 7.12 24.51 -2.89
N GLU A 129 8.12 24.61 -3.79
CA GLU A 129 8.39 23.61 -4.83
C GLU A 129 9.30 22.48 -4.33
N PHE A 130 9.99 22.73 -3.22
CA PHE A 130 10.71 21.73 -2.44
C PHE A 130 9.83 21.10 -1.35
N GLU A 131 8.70 21.73 -1.02
CA GLU A 131 7.75 21.25 -0.01
C GLU A 131 7.08 19.96 -0.48
N ASN A 132 7.53 18.88 0.17
CA ASN A 132 6.85 17.61 0.42
C ASN A 132 5.95 17.11 -0.71
N LEU A 133 6.44 16.10 -1.44
CA LEU A 133 5.53 15.10 -2.00
C LEU A 133 4.57 14.71 -0.88
N LYS A 134 3.28 15.04 -1.00
CA LYS A 134 2.30 14.68 0.01
C LYS A 134 2.35 13.16 0.14
N THR A 135 2.95 12.69 1.24
CA THR A 135 2.99 11.27 1.62
C THR A 135 1.76 10.92 2.44
N LYS A 136 1.19 11.89 3.14
CA LYS A 136 -0.08 11.77 3.86
C LYS A 136 -1.12 12.74 3.29
N MET A 137 -2.32 12.23 3.07
CA MET A 137 -3.50 13.04 2.75
C MET A 137 -4.67 12.57 3.60
N VAL A 138 -5.36 13.52 4.21
CA VAL A 138 -6.52 13.28 5.08
C VAL A 138 -7.69 14.08 4.53
N ILE A 139 -8.80 13.39 4.33
CA ILE A 139 -10.07 13.93 3.87
C ILE A 139 -11.12 13.40 4.86
N THR A 140 -11.74 14.29 5.61
CA THR A 140 -12.71 13.96 6.68
C THR A 140 -14.10 14.51 6.39
N SER A 141 -14.30 15.12 5.22
CA SER A 141 -15.57 15.70 4.82
C SER A 141 -15.73 15.61 3.32
N GLN A 142 -16.97 15.40 2.89
CA GLN A 142 -17.33 15.35 1.46
C GLN A 142 -16.91 16.61 0.70
N LYS A 143 -16.88 17.77 1.36
CA LYS A 143 -16.49 19.06 0.73
C LYS A 143 -15.00 19.11 0.36
N ASP A 144 -14.17 18.40 1.11
CA ASP A 144 -12.71 18.38 0.94
C ASP A 144 -12.27 17.30 -0.06
N TYR A 145 -13.23 16.49 -0.54
CA TYR A 145 -12.95 15.42 -1.47
C TYR A 145 -12.56 15.97 -2.86
N PRO A 146 -11.39 15.58 -3.42
CA PRO A 146 -10.94 16.11 -4.70
C PRO A 146 -11.76 15.53 -5.87
N LEU A 147 -12.74 16.28 -6.35
CA LEU A 147 -13.57 15.89 -7.50
C LEU A 147 -12.79 16.02 -8.81
N SER A 148 -12.11 17.14 -9.05
CA SER A 148 -11.42 17.44 -10.32
C SER A 148 -9.93 17.11 -10.35
N LYS A 149 -9.28 17.00 -9.17
CA LYS A 149 -7.83 16.75 -9.07
C LYS A 149 -7.55 15.27 -8.81
N SER A 150 -6.52 14.73 -9.46
CA SER A 150 -6.03 13.38 -9.17
C SER A 150 -5.29 13.34 -7.83
N PHE A 151 -5.25 12.17 -7.20
CA PHE A 151 -4.47 11.94 -5.98
C PHE A 151 -2.96 11.97 -6.29
N PRO A 152 -2.12 12.55 -5.42
CA PRO A 152 -0.66 12.51 -5.60
C PRO A 152 -0.13 11.07 -5.59
N CYS A 153 0.57 10.66 -6.65
CA CYS A 153 1.11 9.29 -6.78
C CYS A 153 2.19 8.93 -5.72
N SER A 154 2.67 9.93 -4.99
CA SER A 154 3.63 9.78 -3.88
C SER A 154 2.98 9.41 -2.55
N LEU A 155 1.66 9.30 -2.48
CA LEU A 155 0.96 9.02 -1.23
C LEU A 155 1.32 7.64 -0.70
N GLU A 156 1.70 7.62 0.56
CA GLU A 156 1.90 6.40 1.35
C GLU A 156 0.70 6.19 2.29
N HIS A 157 0.13 7.27 2.81
CA HIS A 157 -1.00 7.26 3.74
C HIS A 157 -2.16 8.08 3.18
N LEU A 158 -3.31 7.45 3.00
CA LEU A 158 -4.52 8.11 2.51
C LEU A 158 -5.67 7.78 3.45
N GLN A 159 -6.21 8.83 4.07
CA GLN A 159 -7.40 8.74 4.91
C GLN A 159 -8.53 9.50 4.23
N VAL A 160 -9.64 8.81 3.98
CA VAL A 160 -10.86 9.34 3.40
C VAL A 160 -12.03 8.83 4.22
N SER A 161 -12.38 9.59 5.25
CA SER A 161 -13.42 9.25 6.22
C SER A 161 -14.57 10.25 6.14
N HIS A 162 -15.78 9.83 6.54
CA HIS A 162 -16.98 10.69 6.58
C HIS A 162 -17.32 11.38 5.24
N CYS A 163 -16.94 10.77 4.11
CA CYS A 163 -17.17 11.31 2.77
C CYS A 163 -18.45 10.75 2.12
N ARG A 164 -19.20 9.89 2.82
CA ARG A 164 -20.41 9.21 2.33
C ARG A 164 -20.16 8.43 1.03
N LEU A 165 -18.95 7.88 0.87
CA LEU A 165 -18.60 7.14 -0.32
C LEU A 165 -19.41 5.84 -0.39
N ALA A 166 -20.21 5.68 -1.44
CA ALA A 166 -20.92 4.42 -1.70
C ALA A 166 -20.01 3.33 -2.31
N ARG A 167 -18.89 3.75 -2.93
CA ARG A 167 -17.91 2.90 -3.62
C ARG A 167 -16.52 3.49 -3.46
N VAL A 168 -15.50 2.63 -3.53
CA VAL A 168 -14.10 3.06 -3.57
C VAL A 168 -13.80 3.76 -4.90
N ASP A 169 -13.14 4.91 -4.84
CA ASP A 169 -12.70 5.64 -6.02
C ASP A 169 -11.51 4.94 -6.68
N MET A 170 -11.65 4.62 -7.96
CA MET A 170 -10.62 3.90 -8.73
C MET A 170 -9.30 4.66 -8.81
N ARG A 171 -9.31 5.99 -8.70
CA ARG A 171 -8.10 6.82 -8.70
C ARG A 171 -7.20 6.54 -7.49
N MET A 172 -7.77 6.11 -6.37
CA MET A 172 -7.01 5.72 -5.16
C MET A 172 -6.26 4.40 -5.39
N LEU A 173 -6.77 3.53 -6.28
CA LEU A 173 -6.21 2.21 -6.56
C LEU A 173 -4.99 2.27 -7.50
N CYS A 174 -4.76 3.42 -8.13
CA CYS A 174 -3.56 3.70 -8.92
C CYS A 174 -2.33 4.05 -8.05
N LEU A 175 -2.50 4.24 -6.74
CA LEU A 175 -1.45 4.69 -5.82
C LEU A 175 -0.54 3.53 -5.39
N LYS A 176 0.47 3.20 -6.20
CA LYS A 176 1.34 2.03 -5.98
C LYS A 176 2.23 2.10 -4.74
N ASN A 177 2.45 3.29 -4.18
CA ASN A 177 3.23 3.50 -2.96
C ASN A 177 2.39 3.46 -1.68
N LEU A 178 1.07 3.24 -1.78
CA LEU A 178 0.17 3.32 -0.64
C LEU A 178 0.41 2.17 0.33
N ARG A 179 0.71 2.53 1.58
CA ARG A 179 0.94 1.63 2.71
C ARG A 179 -0.23 1.61 3.69
N LYS A 180 -0.91 2.74 3.86
CA LYS A 180 -2.06 2.87 4.75
C LYS A 180 -3.23 3.49 4.01
N LEU A 181 -4.35 2.78 3.98
CA LEU A 181 -5.60 3.23 3.41
C LEU A 181 -6.70 3.17 4.46
N ASP A 182 -7.21 4.34 4.82
CA ASP A 182 -8.34 4.47 5.72
C ASP A 182 -9.56 4.99 4.94
N LEU A 183 -10.60 4.16 4.90
CA LEU A 183 -11.89 4.39 4.26
C LEU A 183 -13.03 4.27 5.30
N SER A 184 -12.72 4.43 6.59
CA SER A 184 -13.68 4.32 7.68
C SER A 184 -14.82 5.35 7.59
N HIS A 185 -15.95 5.06 8.23
CA HIS A 185 -17.10 5.96 8.29
C HIS A 185 -17.61 6.39 6.91
N ASN A 186 -17.81 5.43 6.00
CA ASN A 186 -18.38 5.66 4.68
C ASN A 186 -19.60 4.74 4.47
N CYS A 187 -20.11 4.67 3.25
CA CYS A 187 -21.28 3.86 2.89
C CYS A 187 -20.92 2.72 1.92
N ILE A 188 -19.69 2.22 2.00
CA ILE A 188 -19.15 1.25 1.04
C ILE A 188 -19.82 -0.11 1.29
N LYS A 189 -20.51 -0.62 0.26
CA LYS A 189 -21.19 -1.93 0.32
C LYS A 189 -20.33 -3.11 -0.14
N ARG A 190 -19.44 -2.86 -1.10
CA ARG A 190 -18.56 -3.87 -1.70
C ARG A 190 -17.22 -3.25 -2.07
N LEU A 191 -16.15 -4.02 -1.86
CA LEU A 191 -14.82 -3.67 -2.32
C LEU A 191 -14.58 -4.14 -3.76
N PRO A 192 -13.94 -3.32 -4.62
CA PRO A 192 -13.54 -3.76 -5.94
C PRO A 192 -12.32 -4.70 -5.86
N ALA A 193 -12.23 -5.67 -6.76
CA ALA A 193 -11.09 -6.60 -6.80
C ALA A 193 -9.74 -5.89 -6.98
N THR A 194 -9.76 -4.73 -7.65
CA THR A 194 -8.59 -3.88 -7.95
C THR A 194 -7.93 -3.28 -6.71
N ILE A 195 -8.56 -3.27 -5.53
CA ILE A 195 -7.86 -2.92 -4.28
C ILE A 195 -6.71 -3.91 -3.99
N GLY A 196 -6.82 -5.12 -4.53
CA GLY A 196 -5.79 -6.15 -4.53
C GLY A 196 -4.51 -5.80 -5.29
N ASP A 197 -4.51 -4.72 -6.10
CA ASP A 197 -3.36 -4.26 -6.89
C ASP A 197 -2.43 -3.31 -6.11
N LEU A 198 -2.77 -3.01 -4.86
CA LEU A 198 -1.98 -2.19 -3.94
C LEU A 198 -0.93 -3.04 -3.23
N THR A 199 0.16 -3.33 -3.94
CA THR A 199 1.20 -4.30 -3.53
C THR A 199 1.93 -3.97 -2.23
N HIS A 200 1.91 -2.70 -1.81
CA HIS A 200 2.60 -2.23 -0.60
C HIS A 200 1.65 -1.94 0.55
N LEU A 201 0.35 -2.23 0.40
CA LEU A 201 -0.65 -1.90 1.41
C LEU A 201 -0.47 -2.82 2.63
N GLN A 202 -0.22 -2.20 3.78
CA GLN A 202 0.01 -2.84 5.07
C GLN A 202 -1.16 -2.65 6.01
N GLU A 203 -1.83 -1.50 5.96
CA GLU A 203 -2.96 -1.20 6.84
C GLU A 203 -4.17 -0.78 6.01
N LEU A 204 -5.29 -1.48 6.22
CA LEU A 204 -6.56 -1.18 5.60
C LEU A 204 -7.62 -1.02 6.69
N ASN A 205 -8.17 0.20 6.80
CA ASN A 205 -9.29 0.49 7.69
C ASN A 205 -10.56 0.72 6.86
N LEU A 206 -11.57 -0.10 7.12
CA LEU A 206 -12.89 -0.12 6.50
C LEU A 206 -13.99 -0.14 7.57
N SER A 207 -13.65 0.23 8.81
CA SER A 207 -14.60 0.29 9.92
C SER A 207 -15.77 1.22 9.61
N ASP A 208 -16.94 0.93 10.18
CA ASP A 208 -18.15 1.73 10.05
C ASP A 208 -18.52 2.00 8.57
N ASN A 209 -18.82 0.89 7.89
CA ASN A 209 -19.26 0.85 6.49
C ASN A 209 -20.47 -0.11 6.37
N HIS A 210 -20.82 -0.51 5.15
CA HIS A 210 -21.95 -1.41 4.89
C HIS A 210 -21.54 -2.67 4.14
N LEU A 211 -20.33 -3.17 4.41
CA LEU A 211 -19.81 -4.39 3.78
C LEU A 211 -20.63 -5.61 4.22
N GLU A 212 -21.27 -6.27 3.25
CA GLU A 212 -22.09 -7.47 3.49
C GLU A 212 -21.27 -8.77 3.31
N SER A 213 -20.20 -8.70 2.50
CA SER A 213 -19.29 -9.82 2.28
C SER A 213 -17.87 -9.35 2.00
N PHE A 214 -16.90 -10.21 2.32
CA PHE A 214 -15.50 -10.06 1.93
C PHE A 214 -15.22 -10.97 0.73
N SER A 215 -14.77 -10.41 -0.39
CA SER A 215 -14.67 -11.16 -1.65
C SER A 215 -13.43 -12.06 -1.69
N VAL A 216 -13.61 -13.27 -2.25
CA VAL A 216 -12.54 -14.28 -2.41
C VAL A 216 -11.38 -13.73 -3.25
N SER A 217 -11.67 -12.91 -4.26
CA SER A 217 -10.66 -12.31 -5.14
C SER A 217 -9.65 -11.45 -4.36
N LEU A 218 -10.04 -10.82 -3.25
CA LEU A 218 -9.12 -10.04 -2.42
C LEU A 218 -8.19 -10.93 -1.61
N CYS A 219 -8.70 -12.04 -1.12
CA CYS A 219 -7.88 -13.04 -0.43
C CYS A 219 -6.77 -13.61 -1.33
N GLN A 220 -7.05 -13.73 -2.64
CA GLN A 220 -6.12 -14.25 -3.63
C GLN A 220 -5.20 -13.18 -4.25
N SER A 221 -5.35 -11.91 -3.86
CA SER A 221 -4.63 -10.78 -4.46
C SER A 221 -3.19 -10.65 -3.95
N THR A 222 -2.52 -9.52 -4.20
CA THR A 222 -1.18 -9.27 -3.64
C THR A 222 -1.22 -8.97 -2.14
N LEU A 223 -2.38 -8.59 -1.59
CA LEU A 223 -2.57 -8.20 -0.20
C LEU A 223 -2.26 -9.31 0.81
N GLN A 224 -2.43 -10.59 0.44
CA GLN A 224 -2.06 -11.74 1.30
C GLN A 224 -0.59 -11.74 1.74
N LYS A 225 0.29 -11.03 1.01
CA LYS A 225 1.73 -10.92 1.30
C LYS A 225 2.14 -9.58 1.91
N SER A 226 1.24 -8.61 2.03
CA SER A 226 1.58 -7.25 2.45
C SER A 226 0.75 -6.76 3.63
N LEU A 227 -0.51 -7.20 3.74
CA LEU A 227 -1.46 -6.67 4.71
C LEU A 227 -1.16 -7.21 6.12
N GLN A 228 -0.90 -6.29 7.03
CA GLN A 228 -0.55 -6.55 8.43
C GLN A 228 -1.67 -6.16 9.39
N SER A 229 -2.46 -5.15 9.05
CA SER A 229 -3.58 -4.68 9.86
C SER A 229 -4.83 -4.52 9.01
N LEU A 230 -5.92 -5.16 9.42
CA LEU A 230 -7.23 -5.04 8.80
C LEU A 230 -8.29 -4.73 9.86
N ASP A 231 -8.95 -3.59 9.70
CA ASP A 231 -10.14 -3.25 10.46
C ASP A 231 -11.35 -3.22 9.52
N ILE A 232 -12.28 -4.14 9.75
CA ILE A 232 -13.57 -4.25 9.06
C ILE A 232 -14.71 -4.34 10.09
N SER A 233 -14.50 -3.73 11.27
CA SER A 233 -15.51 -3.63 12.32
C SER A 233 -16.71 -2.77 11.90
N LYS A 234 -17.83 -2.87 12.62
CA LYS A 234 -19.06 -2.08 12.36
C LYS A 234 -19.50 -2.17 10.90
N ASN A 235 -19.61 -3.40 10.40
CA ASN A 235 -20.09 -3.71 9.06
C ASN A 235 -21.24 -4.72 9.16
N LYS A 236 -21.63 -5.37 8.06
CA LYS A 236 -22.73 -6.34 7.99
C LYS A 236 -22.25 -7.71 7.54
N LEU A 237 -21.00 -8.06 7.86
CA LEU A 237 -20.39 -9.30 7.41
C LEU A 237 -21.02 -10.48 8.14
N ARG A 238 -21.56 -11.45 7.40
CA ARG A 238 -22.13 -12.68 7.95
C ARG A 238 -21.16 -13.86 8.00
N ALA A 239 -20.18 -13.84 7.10
CA ALA A 239 -19.12 -14.83 7.03
C ALA A 239 -17.88 -14.22 6.37
N LEU A 240 -16.73 -14.83 6.68
CA LEU A 240 -15.49 -14.63 5.92
C LEU A 240 -15.23 -15.88 5.06
N PRO A 241 -14.74 -15.72 3.82
CA PRO A 241 -14.39 -16.86 2.98
C PRO A 241 -13.22 -17.64 3.59
N VAL A 242 -13.13 -18.95 3.34
CA VAL A 242 -12.00 -19.78 3.83
C VAL A 242 -10.65 -19.27 3.32
N GLN A 243 -10.63 -18.68 2.13
CA GLN A 243 -9.45 -18.06 1.52
C GLN A 243 -8.94 -16.87 2.33
N PHE A 244 -9.76 -16.26 3.21
CA PHE A 244 -9.31 -15.20 4.12
C PHE A 244 -8.10 -15.64 4.97
N CYS A 245 -7.99 -16.93 5.26
CA CYS A 245 -6.85 -17.48 6.00
C CYS A 245 -5.51 -17.43 5.22
N GLN A 246 -5.51 -16.92 3.98
CA GLN A 246 -4.31 -16.71 3.17
C GLN A 246 -3.53 -15.43 3.53
N PHE A 247 -4.09 -14.51 4.32
CA PHE A 247 -3.39 -13.30 4.80
C PHE A 247 -2.33 -13.63 5.86
N ARG A 248 -1.24 -14.29 5.46
CA ARG A 248 -0.21 -14.82 6.39
C ARG A 248 0.55 -13.76 7.16
N GLU A 249 0.64 -12.55 6.63
CA GLU A 249 1.32 -11.41 7.27
C GLU A 249 0.41 -10.64 8.25
N LEU A 250 -0.86 -11.02 8.37
CA LEU A 250 -1.83 -10.32 9.21
C LEU A 250 -1.50 -10.49 10.69
N MET A 251 -1.28 -9.38 11.39
CA MET A 251 -0.98 -9.30 12.82
C MET A 251 -2.18 -8.79 13.61
N ASN A 252 -2.94 -7.85 13.04
CA ASN A 252 -4.08 -7.20 13.68
C ASN A 252 -5.34 -7.39 12.85
N LEU A 253 -6.37 -7.96 13.46
CA LEU A 253 -7.66 -8.19 12.83
C LEU A 253 -8.80 -7.73 13.75
N THR A 254 -9.55 -6.73 13.27
CA THR A 254 -10.75 -6.24 13.97
C THR A 254 -11.99 -6.52 13.12
N LEU A 255 -12.88 -7.33 13.68
CA LEU A 255 -14.13 -7.84 13.13
C LEU A 255 -15.35 -7.47 14.01
N SER A 256 -15.13 -6.69 15.08
CA SER A 256 -16.17 -6.38 16.05
C SER A 256 -17.39 -5.71 15.42
N ASP A 257 -18.57 -5.87 16.00
CA ASP A 257 -19.82 -5.27 15.52
C ASP A 257 -20.13 -5.68 14.06
N ASN A 258 -20.22 -6.98 13.83
CA ASN A 258 -20.64 -7.57 12.55
C ASN A 258 -21.74 -8.64 12.82
N GLU A 259 -22.12 -9.38 11.78
CA GLU A 259 -23.12 -10.45 11.87
C GLU A 259 -22.49 -11.84 11.72
N LEU A 260 -21.20 -12.01 12.06
CA LEU A 260 -20.47 -13.25 11.78
C LEU A 260 -21.04 -14.42 12.57
N ILE A 261 -21.47 -15.46 11.87
CA ILE A 261 -22.04 -16.68 12.47
C ILE A 261 -20.91 -17.66 12.86
N GLN A 262 -19.82 -17.65 12.08
CA GLN A 262 -18.65 -18.49 12.32
C GLN A 262 -17.39 -17.80 11.79
N LEU A 263 -16.25 -18.12 12.42
CA LEU A 263 -14.95 -17.85 11.84
C LEU A 263 -14.57 -18.97 10.84
N PRO A 264 -13.76 -18.68 9.81
CA PRO A 264 -13.26 -19.70 8.90
C PRO A 264 -12.59 -20.87 9.63
N PHE A 265 -12.90 -22.11 9.24
CA PHE A 265 -12.37 -23.29 9.92
C PHE A 265 -10.83 -23.40 9.87
N LYS A 266 -10.19 -22.73 8.90
CA LYS A 266 -8.72 -22.64 8.74
C LYS A 266 -8.09 -21.41 9.40
N ILE A 267 -8.76 -20.76 10.35
CA ILE A 267 -8.25 -19.50 10.94
C ILE A 267 -6.84 -19.67 11.56
N GLY A 268 -6.50 -20.87 12.02
CA GLY A 268 -5.17 -21.21 12.54
C GLY A 268 -4.01 -21.06 11.53
N GLN A 269 -4.28 -20.86 10.24
CA GLN A 269 -3.26 -20.54 9.25
C GLN A 269 -2.69 -19.12 9.41
N LEU A 270 -3.38 -18.22 10.10
CA LEU A 270 -2.94 -16.86 10.39
C LEU A 270 -1.90 -16.86 11.53
N LYS A 271 -0.73 -17.47 11.29
CA LYS A 271 0.29 -17.72 12.32
C LYS A 271 0.88 -16.46 12.95
N ASN A 272 0.86 -15.35 12.23
CA ASN A 272 1.37 -14.06 12.70
C ASN A 272 0.32 -13.23 13.44
N LEU A 273 -0.94 -13.70 13.52
CA LEU A 273 -2.00 -12.95 14.16
C LEU A 273 -1.74 -12.87 15.67
N ARG A 274 -1.68 -11.62 16.19
CA ARG A 274 -1.46 -11.31 17.61
C ARG A 274 -2.69 -10.67 18.23
N PHE A 275 -3.42 -9.85 17.48
CA PHE A 275 -4.60 -9.13 17.98
C PHE A 275 -5.82 -9.54 17.18
N LEU A 276 -6.81 -10.15 17.87
CA LEU A 276 -8.09 -10.49 17.29
C LEU A 276 -9.23 -9.91 18.13
N ALA A 277 -9.99 -8.99 17.55
CA ALA A 277 -11.23 -8.50 18.13
C ALA A 277 -12.40 -8.92 17.24
N ALA A 278 -13.31 -9.74 17.78
CA ALA A 278 -14.53 -10.20 17.10
C ALA A 278 -15.74 -10.10 18.04
N ALA A 279 -15.75 -9.10 18.92
CA ALA A 279 -16.87 -8.83 19.80
C ALA A 279 -18.16 -8.48 19.04
N ARG A 280 -19.32 -8.66 19.68
CA ARG A 280 -20.63 -8.29 19.16
C ARG A 280 -20.88 -8.88 17.77
N ASN A 281 -20.70 -10.18 17.67
CA ASN A 281 -21.00 -11.00 16.49
C ASN A 281 -22.01 -12.09 16.89
N LYS A 282 -22.27 -13.05 15.99
CA LYS A 282 -23.19 -14.17 16.20
C LYS A 282 -22.45 -15.51 16.27
N LEU A 283 -21.21 -15.52 16.76
CA LEU A 283 -20.39 -16.72 16.84
C LEU A 283 -20.98 -17.69 17.87
N THR A 284 -21.27 -18.93 17.44
CA THR A 284 -21.74 -20.00 18.34
C THR A 284 -20.62 -20.90 18.84
N LYS A 285 -19.53 -21.00 18.07
CA LYS A 285 -18.35 -21.81 18.41
C LYS A 285 -17.10 -21.24 17.76
N LEU A 286 -15.95 -21.62 18.30
CA LEU A 286 -14.64 -21.39 17.68
C LEU A 286 -14.21 -22.64 16.91
N PRO A 287 -13.58 -22.50 15.73
CA PRO A 287 -13.11 -23.65 14.95
C PRO A 287 -11.95 -24.37 15.65
N CYS A 288 -11.78 -25.68 15.40
CA CYS A 288 -10.74 -26.50 16.06
C CYS A 288 -9.32 -25.98 15.85
N GLU A 289 -9.02 -25.33 14.71
CA GLU A 289 -7.71 -24.73 14.42
C GLU A 289 -7.47 -23.41 15.18
N PHE A 290 -8.48 -22.84 15.85
CA PHE A 290 -8.32 -21.62 16.63
C PHE A 290 -7.23 -21.75 17.71
N LYS A 291 -7.06 -22.95 18.27
CA LYS A 291 -5.99 -23.29 19.23
C LYS A 291 -4.57 -23.15 18.68
N MET A 292 -4.41 -23.05 17.36
CA MET A 292 -3.10 -22.88 16.71
C MET A 292 -2.64 -21.42 16.70
N LEU A 293 -3.53 -20.47 17.01
CA LEU A 293 -3.20 -19.05 17.07
C LEU A 293 -2.43 -18.73 18.34
N SER A 294 -1.46 -17.81 18.24
CA SER A 294 -0.67 -17.32 19.38
C SER A 294 -1.00 -15.84 19.64
N LEU A 295 -2.23 -15.61 20.10
CA LEU A 295 -2.79 -14.27 20.32
C LEU A 295 -2.27 -13.64 21.62
N GLU A 296 -1.95 -12.36 21.53
CA GLU A 296 -1.65 -11.48 22.67
C GLU A 296 -2.92 -10.81 23.20
N TYR A 297 -3.88 -10.56 22.30
CA TYR A 297 -5.17 -9.98 22.64
C TYR A 297 -6.30 -10.71 21.92
N LEU A 298 -7.33 -11.06 22.68
CA LEU A 298 -8.54 -11.68 22.18
C LEU A 298 -9.77 -11.04 22.82
N ASP A 299 -10.62 -10.45 21.98
CA ASP A 299 -11.95 -9.99 22.39
C ASP A 299 -13.02 -10.76 21.60
N LEU A 300 -13.85 -11.49 22.34
CA LEU A 300 -15.01 -12.25 21.82
C LEU A 300 -16.30 -11.86 22.54
N PHE A 301 -16.31 -10.74 23.28
CA PHE A 301 -17.44 -10.32 24.09
C PHE A 301 -18.72 -10.16 23.26
N GLY A 302 -19.89 -10.52 23.80
CA GLY A 302 -21.16 -10.32 23.12
C GLY A 302 -21.41 -11.23 21.92
N ASN A 303 -20.80 -12.42 21.92
CA ASN A 303 -21.16 -13.53 21.02
C ASN A 303 -22.09 -14.53 21.73
N ILE A 304 -22.72 -15.41 20.95
CA ILE A 304 -23.72 -16.38 21.41
C ILE A 304 -23.13 -17.79 21.52
N PHE A 305 -22.01 -17.94 22.22
CA PHE A 305 -21.34 -19.23 22.36
C PHE A 305 -22.25 -20.26 23.02
N GLU A 306 -22.40 -21.40 22.36
CA GLU A 306 -23.13 -22.54 22.90
C GLU A 306 -22.39 -23.06 24.13
N LYS A 307 -23.14 -23.39 25.18
CA LYS A 307 -22.57 -24.11 26.32
C LYS A 307 -22.09 -25.46 25.79
N PRO A 308 -20.88 -25.92 26.15
CA PRO A 308 -20.44 -27.25 25.76
C PRO A 308 -21.49 -28.26 26.24
N GLU A 309 -22.02 -29.07 25.33
CA GLU A 309 -22.84 -30.22 25.70
C GLU A 309 -22.00 -31.08 26.62
N VAL A 310 -22.36 -31.11 27.90
CA VAL A 310 -21.77 -32.03 28.86
C VAL A 310 -22.28 -33.40 28.44
N LEU A 311 -21.48 -34.14 27.67
CA LEU A 311 -21.80 -35.53 27.39
C LEU A 311 -22.07 -36.21 28.74
N PRO A 312 -23.21 -36.90 28.93
CA PRO A 312 -23.46 -37.61 30.16
C PRO A 312 -22.25 -38.51 30.43
N ILE A 313 -21.76 -38.52 31.67
CA ILE A 313 -20.64 -39.36 32.09
C ILE A 313 -21.02 -40.79 31.69
N VAL A 314 -20.47 -41.28 30.58
CA VAL A 314 -20.58 -42.67 30.21
C VAL A 314 -19.73 -43.40 31.23
N LYS A 315 -20.35 -43.85 32.31
CA LYS A 315 -19.78 -44.91 33.14
C LYS A 315 -19.65 -46.10 32.20
N LEU A 316 -18.48 -46.24 31.60
CA LEU A 316 -18.08 -47.48 30.96
C LEU A 316 -18.16 -48.54 32.06
N GLN A 317 -19.28 -49.27 32.12
CA GLN A 317 -19.32 -50.53 32.86
C GLN A 317 -18.37 -51.44 32.10
N VAL A 318 -17.13 -51.51 32.60
CA VAL A 318 -16.21 -52.56 32.19
C VAL A 318 -16.96 -53.87 32.43
N PRO A 319 -17.15 -54.73 31.41
CA PRO A 319 -17.73 -56.04 31.67
C PRO A 319 -16.87 -56.70 32.75
N LEU A 320 -17.53 -57.26 33.78
CA LEU A 320 -16.87 -57.97 34.86
C LEU A 320 -15.80 -58.89 34.27
N THR A 321 -14.63 -58.94 34.90
CA THR A 321 -13.59 -59.86 34.45
C THR A 321 -14.14 -61.29 34.45
N LEU A 322 -13.60 -62.16 33.59
CA LEU A 322 -14.01 -63.57 33.55
C LEU A 322 -13.92 -64.24 34.94
N LEU A 323 -12.99 -63.75 35.78
CA LEU A 323 -12.84 -64.15 37.18
C LEU A 323 -14.04 -63.74 38.05
N GLU A 324 -14.49 -62.49 37.95
CA GLU A 324 -15.67 -62.02 38.71
C GLU A 324 -16.97 -62.66 38.22
N PHE A 325 -17.07 -62.94 36.93
CA PHE A 325 -18.22 -63.64 36.36
C PHE A 325 -18.28 -65.09 36.83
N SER A 326 -17.14 -65.79 36.84
CA SER A 326 -17.05 -67.18 37.30
C SER A 326 -17.27 -67.30 38.82
N ALA A 327 -16.73 -66.39 39.63
CA ALA A 327 -16.97 -66.35 41.07
C ALA A 327 -18.45 -66.16 41.43
N ARG A 328 -19.17 -65.31 40.68
CA ARG A 328 -20.61 -65.11 40.88
C ARG A 328 -21.45 -66.31 40.44
N ALA A 329 -21.10 -66.96 39.34
CA ALA A 329 -21.79 -68.16 38.86
C ALA A 329 -21.69 -69.32 39.88
N VAL A 330 -20.53 -69.50 40.51
CA VAL A 330 -20.32 -70.51 41.56
C VAL A 330 -21.16 -70.22 42.81
N LEU A 331 -21.30 -68.95 43.20
CA LEU A 331 -22.15 -68.55 44.32
C LEU A 331 -23.65 -68.75 44.05
N SER A 332 -24.09 -68.59 42.79
CA SER A 332 -25.49 -68.79 42.42
C SER A 332 -25.92 -70.25 42.24
N HIS A 333 -24.99 -71.20 42.27
CA HIS A 333 -25.25 -72.63 42.05
C HIS A 333 -24.79 -73.49 43.24
N ARG A 334 -24.81 -72.92 44.44
CA ARG A 334 -24.64 -73.64 45.70
C ARG A 334 -25.94 -73.77 46.46
#